data_AF-A0A9Q0Y7Y3-F1
#
_entry.id   AF-A0A9Q0Y7Y3-F1
#
_cell.length_a   1.000
_cell.length_b   1.000
_cell.length_c   1.000
_cell.angle_alpha   90.00
_cell.angle_beta   90.00
_cell.angle_gamma   90.00
#
_symmetry.space_group_name_H-M   'P 1'
#
loop_
_entity.id
_entity.type
_entity.pdbx_description
1 polymer ?
#
loop_
_entity_poly.entity_id
_entity_poly.type
_entity_poly.pdbx_seq_one_letter_code
_entity_poly.pdbx_strand_id
1 'polypeptide(L)' 'KCVRVQLVRNGKKITAFVPYDGCLNFIEENDEVLVAGFSRKDHAVGDIPGVCFE' A
#
# COMPACT_ATOMS: atom_id res chain seq x y z
N LYS A 1 8.16 0.76 5.82
CA LYS A 1 6.93 1.25 6.47
C LYS A 1 5.76 0.90 5.55
N CYS A 2 4.76 0.19 6.05
CA CYS A 2 3.69 -0.39 5.23
C CYS A 2 2.35 -0.26 5.93
N VAL A 3 1.28 -0.09 5.15
CA VAL A 3 -0.10 0.06 5.62
C VAL A 3 -0.94 -1.09 5.09
N ARG A 4 -1.95 -1.50 5.86
CA ARG A 4 -2.96 -2.46 5.39
C ARG A 4 -4.19 -1.68 4.98
N VAL A 5 -4.58 -1.84 3.73
CA VAL A 5 -5.70 -1.12 3.14
C VAL A 5 -6.70 -2.12 2.59
N GLN A 6 -7.98 -1.74 2.64
CA GLN A 6 -9.06 -2.53 2.09
C GLN A 6 -9.57 -1.86 0.82
N LEU A 7 -9.56 -2.59 -0.30
CA LEU A 7 -10.11 -2.07 -1.54
C LEU A 7 -11.63 -1.91 -1.40
N VAL A 8 -12.14 -0.68 -1.51
CA VAL A 8 -13.57 -0.35 -1.36
C VAL A 8 -14.44 -1.17 -2.32
N ARG A 9 -13.97 -1.37 -3.56
CA ARG A 9 -14.72 -2.09 -4.61
C ARG A 9 -14.70 -3.62 -4.47
N ASN A 10 -13.61 -4.18 -3.95
CA ASN A 10 -13.39 -5.64 -3.93
C ASN A 10 -13.42 -6.26 -2.53
N GLY A 11 -13.39 -5.45 -1.46
CA GLY A 11 -13.28 -5.91 -0.07
C GLY A 11 -11.97 -6.64 0.27
N LYS A 12 -11.04 -6.77 -0.68
CA LYS A 12 -9.75 -7.43 -0.49
C LYS A 12 -8.82 -6.54 0.34
N LYS A 13 -8.19 -7.15 1.35
CA LYS A 13 -7.17 -6.52 2.17
C LYS A 13 -5.81 -6.72 1.51
N ILE A 14 -5.12 -5.63 1.20
CA ILE A 14 -3.79 -5.63 0.59
C ILE A 14 -2.83 -4.84 1.49
N THR A 15 -1.54 -5.11 1.31
CA THR A 15 -0.47 -4.37 2.00
C THR A 15 0.14 -3.40 0.99
N ALA A 16 0.17 -2.11 1.34
CA ALA A 16 0.77 -1.06 0.52
C ALA A 16 2.01 -0.48 1.21
N PHE A 17 3.00 -0.08 0.42
CA PHE A 17 4.24 0.54 0.85
C PHE A 17 4.07 2.05 0.89
N VAL A 18 4.59 2.71 1.93
CA VAL A 18 4.58 4.17 1.99
C VAL A 18 6.00 4.66 1.65
N PRO A 19 6.22 5.28 0.47
CA PRO A 19 7.55 5.62 -0.02
C PRO A 19 8.18 6.86 0.66
N TYR A 20 7.36 7.75 1.24
CA TYR A 20 7.83 8.99 1.84
C TYR A 20 7.89 8.91 3.38
N ASP A 21 9.01 9.34 3.97
CA ASP A 21 9.15 9.40 5.41
C ASP A 21 8.34 10.57 5.99
N GLY A 22 7.30 10.26 6.78
CA GLY A 22 6.35 11.22 7.35
C GLY A 22 4.90 11.05 6.88
N CYS A 23 4.65 10.31 5.79
CA CYS A 23 3.29 10.10 5.27
C CYS A 23 2.39 9.25 6.16
N LEU A 24 2.94 8.48 7.10
CA LEU A 24 2.13 7.73 8.08
C LEU A 24 1.33 8.63 9.02
N ASN A 25 1.78 9.86 9.27
CA ASN A 25 1.04 10.80 10.13
C ASN A 25 -0.15 11.45 9.41
N PHE A 26 -0.25 11.27 8.09
CA PHE A 26 -1.34 11.81 7.27
C PHE A 26 -2.41 10.75 6.97
N ILE A 27 -2.19 9.49 7.33
CA ILE A 27 -3.11 8.38 7.05
C ILE A 27 -3.83 8.02 8.35
N GLU A 28 -5.12 8.36 8.44
CA GLU A 28 -6.00 7.97 9.53
C GLU A 28 -6.77 6.67 9.21
N GLU A 29 -7.33 6.01 10.23
CA GLU A 29 -7.92 4.66 10.15
C GLU A 29 -9.17 4.54 9.25
N ASN A 30 -9.75 5.65 8.79
CA ASN A 30 -10.91 5.69 7.91
C ASN A 30 -10.67 6.51 6.63
N ASP A 31 -9.42 6.84 6.33
CA ASP A 31 -9.09 7.71 5.20
C ASP A 31 -9.12 6.96 3.85
N GLU A 32 -9.55 7.64 2.80
CA GLU A 32 -9.62 7.07 1.45
C GLU A 32 -8.27 7.25 0.73
N VAL A 33 -7.47 6.19 0.71
CA VAL A 33 -6.16 6.22 0.03
C VAL A 33 -6.22 5.62 -1.37
N LEU A 34 -5.53 6.28 -2.29
CA LEU A 34 -5.43 5.85 -3.69
C LEU A 34 -4.20 4.95 -3.83
N VAL A 35 -4.44 3.67 -4.10
CA VAL A 35 -3.38 2.66 -4.17
C VAL A 35 -2.96 2.45 -5.62
N ALA A 36 -1.67 2.60 -5.92
CA ALA A 36 -1.08 2.36 -7.23
C ALA A 36 -0.23 1.07 -7.22
N GLY A 37 -0.15 0.41 -8.39
CA GLY A 37 0.76 -0.72 -8.55
C GLY A 37 2.20 -0.21 -8.64
N PHE A 38 3.07 -0.67 -7.75
CA PHE A 38 4.46 -0.21 -7.66
C PHE A 38 5.35 -0.81 -8.76
N SER A 39 4.90 -1.89 -9.44
CA SER A 39 5.75 -2.66 -10.36
C SER A 39 5.01 -3.33 -11.52
N ARG A 40 5.77 -3.64 -12.58
CA ARG A 40 5.31 -4.46 -13.72
C ARG A 40 5.48 -5.95 -13.38
N LYS A 41 4.35 -6.68 -13.27
CA LYS A 41 4.25 -8.14 -13.04
C LYS A 41 4.61 -8.61 -11.62
N ASP A 42 3.64 -8.60 -10.71
CA ASP A 42 3.47 -9.47 -9.52
C ASP A 42 4.71 -9.73 -8.61
N HIS A 43 5.81 -9.02 -8.80
CA HIS A 43 7.04 -9.18 -8.06
C HIS A 43 7.12 -8.10 -6.99
N ALA A 44 7.44 -8.53 -5.77
CA ALA A 44 7.82 -7.65 -4.69
C ALA A 44 9.00 -6.78 -5.12
N VAL A 45 8.89 -5.47 -4.90
CA VAL A 45 9.97 -4.54 -5.25
C VAL A 45 10.88 -4.35 -4.06
N GLY A 46 12.16 -4.64 -4.25
CA GLY A 46 13.19 -4.49 -3.23
C GLY A 46 13.21 -5.63 -2.22
N ASP A 47 13.54 -5.29 -0.98
CA ASP A 47 13.81 -6.25 0.10
C ASP A 47 12.55 -6.67 0.89
N ILE A 48 11.38 -6.10 0.57
CA ILE A 48 10.15 -6.31 1.33
C ILE A 48 9.26 -7.32 0.60
N PRO A 49 9.24 -8.60 1.02
CA PRO A 49 8.39 -9.61 0.40
C PRO A 49 6.90 -9.28 0.61
N GLY A 50 6.10 -9.40 -0.46
CA GLY A 50 4.64 -9.29 -0.39
C GLY A 50 4.07 -7.88 -0.51
N VAL A 51 4.88 -6.87 -0.83
CA VAL A 51 4.40 -5.50 -1.10
C VAL A 51 4.62 -5.15 -2.57
N CYS A 52 3.50 -5.06 -3.30
CA CYS A 52 3.48 -4.78 -4.74
C CYS A 52 2.75 -3.45 -5.06
N PHE A 53 2.33 -2.72 -4.03
CA PHE A 53 1.47 -1.55 -4.11
C PHE A 53 2.07 -0.39 -3.31
N GLU A 54 1.96 0.84 -3.79
CA GLU A 54 2.18 2.08 -3.03
C GLU A 54 0.87 2.82 -2.76
#